data_AF-A0A7V2SW64-F1
#
_entry.id   AF-A0A7V2SW64-F1
#
_cell.length_a   1.000
_cell.length_b   1.000
_cell.length_c   1.000
_cell.angle_alpha   90.00
_cell.angle_beta   90.00
_cell.angle_gamma   90.00
#
_symmetry.space_group_name_H-M   'P 1'
#
loop_
_entity.id
_entity.type
_entity.pdbx_description
1 polymer ?
#
loop_
_entity_poly.entity_id
_entity_poly.type
_entity_poly.pdbx_seq_one_letter_code
_entity_poly.pdbx_strand_id
1 'polypeptide(L)'
;MQSRHDREDKITIGIIDYGMGNSGSVANALSYLGIGWVVSSEPKLLRGLDGYIMPGVGAFGAAMKNLMDYGLVSLLEQEILQNKKPYLGICLGMQVLCNESFEHGHHRG
;
A
#
# COMPACT_ATOMS: atom_id res chain seq x y z
N MET A 1 23.11 32.10 3.75
CA MET A 1 21.68 32.19 3.39
C MET A 1 21.51 31.36 2.11
N GLN A 2 21.49 30.03 2.24
CA GLN A 2 21.30 29.13 1.10
C GLN A 2 19.80 29.07 0.78
N SER A 3 19.49 29.35 -0.47
CA SER A 3 18.15 29.45 -1.05
C SER A 3 17.30 28.21 -0.81
N ARG A 4 16.08 28.42 -0.31
CA ARG A 4 15.05 27.39 -0.09
C ARG A 4 14.37 26.94 -1.40
N HIS A 5 15.11 26.72 -2.48
CA HIS A 5 14.53 26.49 -3.82
C HIS A 5 14.85 25.14 -4.50
N ASP A 6 15.57 24.22 -3.83
CA ASP A 6 16.03 22.96 -4.49
C ASP A 6 15.44 21.66 -3.89
N ARG A 7 14.33 21.74 -3.15
CA ARG A 7 13.50 20.54 -2.91
C ARG A 7 12.34 20.57 -3.88
N GLU A 8 12.55 20.09 -5.10
CA GLU A 8 11.44 19.58 -5.89
C GLU A 8 10.70 18.58 -5.01
N ASP A 9 9.38 18.78 -4.83
CA ASP A 9 8.50 17.93 -4.03
C ASP A 9 8.51 16.51 -4.62
N LYS A 10 9.50 15.72 -4.21
CA LYS A 10 9.74 14.39 -4.74
C LYS A 10 8.74 13.43 -4.10
N ILE A 11 7.64 13.21 -4.80
CA ILE A 11 6.58 12.26 -4.42
C ILE A 11 7.21 10.90 -4.11
N THR A 12 6.90 10.38 -2.92
CA THR A 12 7.32 9.07 -2.46
C THR A 12 6.11 8.16 -2.22
N ILE A 13 6.06 7.06 -2.95
CA ILE A 13 4.96 6.08 -2.92
C ILE A 13 5.34 4.87 -2.05
N GLY A 14 4.47 4.51 -1.11
CA GLY A 14 4.58 3.28 -0.34
C GLY A 14 4.04 2.08 -1.10
N ILE A 15 4.88 1.09 -1.37
CA ILE A 15 4.46 -0.22 -1.87
C ILE A 15 4.28 -1.13 -0.66
N ILE A 16 3.04 -1.52 -0.40
CA ILE A 16 2.68 -2.33 0.77
C ILE A 16 2.97 -3.80 0.47
N ASP A 17 4.01 -4.34 1.11
CA ASP A 17 4.37 -5.75 1.00
C ASP A 17 3.80 -6.52 2.20
N TYR A 18 2.79 -7.32 1.97
CA TYR A 18 2.18 -8.19 2.99
C TYR A 18 2.40 -9.66 2.62
N GLY A 19 3.47 -9.96 1.87
CA GLY A 19 3.83 -11.30 1.44
C GLY A 19 2.96 -11.86 0.31
N MET A 20 2.10 -11.03 -0.30
CA MET A 20 1.29 -11.43 -1.45
C MET A 20 1.34 -10.36 -2.54
N GLY A 21 1.34 -10.81 -3.80
CA GLY A 21 1.47 -9.94 -4.97
C GLY A 21 2.91 -9.85 -5.48
N ASN A 22 3.19 -8.83 -6.28
CA ASN A 22 4.50 -8.62 -6.88
C ASN A 22 4.94 -7.17 -6.66
N SER A 23 5.51 -6.91 -5.49
CA SER A 23 6.07 -5.60 -5.10
C SER A 23 7.23 -5.19 -6.01
N GLY A 24 8.02 -6.14 -6.51
CA GLY A 24 9.13 -5.89 -7.43
C GLY A 24 8.69 -5.30 -8.78
N SER A 25 7.61 -5.81 -9.38
CA SER A 25 7.05 -5.24 -10.61
C SER A 25 6.56 -3.81 -10.42
N VAL A 26 5.94 -3.50 -9.26
CA VAL A 26 5.50 -2.14 -8.93
C VAL A 26 6.71 -1.22 -8.73
N ALA A 27 7.73 -1.67 -7.99
CA ALA A 27 8.96 -0.92 -7.78
C ALA A 27 9.69 -0.62 -9.10
N ASN A 28 9.75 -1.59 -10.01
CA ASN A 28 10.32 -1.39 -11.35
C ASN A 28 9.52 -0.36 -12.16
N ALA A 29 8.19 -0.41 -12.10
CA ALA A 29 7.33 0.58 -12.79
C ALA A 29 7.53 2.00 -12.23
N LEU A 30 7.57 2.16 -10.90
CA LEU A 30 7.84 3.46 -10.27
C LEU A 30 9.25 3.97 -10.59
N SER A 31 10.24 3.08 -10.60
CA SER A 31 11.62 3.41 -11.00
C SER A 31 11.69 3.88 -12.45
N TYR A 32 11.00 3.18 -13.36
CA TYR A 32 10.90 3.57 -14.77
C TYR A 32 10.25 4.95 -14.95
N LEU A 33 9.27 5.29 -14.11
CA LEU A 33 8.61 6.59 -14.08
C LEU A 33 9.40 7.68 -13.33
N GLY A 34 10.54 7.34 -12.70
CA GLY A 34 11.35 8.27 -11.92
C GLY A 34 10.72 8.70 -10.58
N ILE A 35 9.72 7.96 -10.09
CA ILE A 35 8.98 8.27 -8.85
C ILE A 35 9.70 7.62 -7.66
N GLY A 36 9.82 8.35 -6.54
CA GLY A 36 10.38 7.80 -5.30
C GLY A 36 9.48 6.72 -4.71
N TRP A 37 10.06 5.67 -4.14
CA TRP A 37 9.27 4.60 -3.56
C TRP A 37 9.94 3.92 -2.37
N VAL A 38 9.11 3.32 -1.52
CA VAL A 38 9.51 2.46 -0.40
C VAL A 38 8.68 1.19 -0.46
N VAL A 39 9.32 0.02 -0.50
CA VAL A 39 8.66 -1.28 -0.32
C VAL A 39 8.85 -1.70 1.13
N SER A 40 7.76 -2.00 1.84
CA SER A 40 7.87 -2.48 3.22
C SER A 40 6.62 -3.21 3.68
N SER A 41 6.81 -4.13 4.62
CA SER A 41 5.76 -4.74 5.44
C SER A 41 5.61 -4.08 6.81
N GLU A 42 6.46 -3.10 7.14
CA GLU A 42 6.49 -2.45 8.45
C GLU A 42 5.69 -1.14 8.43
N PRO A 43 4.63 -1.00 9.24
CA PRO A 43 3.80 0.20 9.29
C PRO A 43 4.57 1.51 9.56
N LYS A 44 5.67 1.43 10.33
CA LYS A 44 6.49 2.59 10.68
C LYS A 44 7.20 3.19 9.47
N LEU A 45 7.62 2.36 8.51
CA LEU A 45 8.32 2.79 7.30
C LEU A 45 7.36 3.33 6.24
N LEU A 46 6.10 2.90 6.30
CA LEU A 46 5.06 3.30 5.36
C LEU A 46 4.33 4.58 5.77
N ARG A 47 4.35 4.96 7.05
CA ARG A 47 3.54 6.08 7.55
C ARG A 47 3.92 7.43 6.92
N GLY A 48 2.90 8.22 6.56
CA GLY A 48 3.06 9.61 6.15
C GLY A 48 3.58 9.81 4.73
N LEU A 49 3.64 8.74 3.91
CA LEU A 49 4.02 8.80 2.51
C LEU A 49 2.95 9.54 1.68
N ASP A 50 3.28 9.85 0.42
CA ASP A 50 2.42 10.69 -0.45
C ASP A 50 1.27 9.90 -1.06
N GLY A 51 1.43 8.58 -1.18
CA GLY A 51 0.40 7.66 -1.65
C GLY A 51 0.86 6.22 -1.49
N TYR A 52 -0.06 5.29 -1.72
CA TYR A 52 0.15 3.87 -1.46
C TYR A 52 -0.29 3.02 -2.65
N ILE A 53 0.50 1.99 -2.96
CA ILE A 53 0.14 0.95 -3.92
C ILE A 53 0.16 -0.38 -3.18
N MET A 54 -0.90 -1.15 -3.31
CA MET A 54 -0.97 -2.50 -2.76
C MET A 54 -1.18 -3.51 -3.89
N PRO A 55 -0.14 -4.24 -4.29
CA PRO A 55 -0.29 -5.37 -5.20
C PRO A 55 -0.99 -6.53 -4.49
N GLY A 56 -1.78 -7.33 -5.20
CA GLY A 56 -2.36 -8.52 -4.59
C GLY A 56 -2.71 -9.61 -5.59
N VAL A 57 -2.44 -10.85 -5.21
CA VAL A 57 -2.83 -12.07 -5.93
C VAL A 57 -3.25 -13.11 -4.89
N GLY A 58 -4.04 -14.12 -5.28
CA GLY A 58 -4.51 -15.16 -4.37
C GLY A 58 -5.89 -14.83 -3.79
N ALA A 59 -6.19 -15.39 -2.62
CA ALA A 59 -7.52 -15.34 -2.02
C ALA A 59 -7.65 -14.24 -0.94
N PHE A 60 -8.83 -13.63 -0.87
CA PHE A 60 -9.13 -12.54 0.07
C PHE A 60 -8.83 -12.87 1.53
N GLY A 61 -9.27 -14.04 2.02
CA GLY A 61 -9.05 -14.43 3.43
C GLY A 61 -7.56 -14.52 3.81
N ALA A 62 -6.71 -14.98 2.88
CA ALA A 62 -5.26 -15.02 3.09
C ALA A 62 -4.64 -13.61 3.13
N ALA A 63 -5.14 -12.70 2.28
CA ALA A 63 -4.72 -11.30 2.30
C ALA A 63 -5.00 -10.65 3.65
N MET A 64 -6.25 -10.75 4.12
CA MET A 64 -6.65 -10.15 5.39
C MET A 64 -5.86 -10.72 6.56
N LYS A 65 -5.61 -12.04 6.57
CA LYS A 65 -4.77 -12.66 7.59
C LYS A 65 -3.37 -12.05 7.62
N ASN A 66 -2.70 -11.96 6.47
CA ASN A 66 -1.36 -11.38 6.41
C ASN A 66 -1.35 -9.91 6.83
N LEU A 67 -2.33 -9.12 6.38
CA LEU A 67 -2.43 -7.71 6.77
C LEU A 67 -2.59 -7.52 8.28
N MET A 68 -3.37 -8.39 8.93
CA MET A 68 -3.49 -8.40 10.39
C MET A 68 -2.18 -8.80 11.06
N ASP A 69 -1.52 -9.86 10.58
CA ASP A 69 -0.26 -10.36 11.14
C ASP A 69 0.87 -9.31 11.05
N TYR A 70 0.92 -8.53 9.96
CA TYR A 70 1.88 -7.42 9.80
C TYR A 70 1.43 -6.10 10.45
N GLY A 71 0.23 -6.04 11.04
CA GLY A 71 -0.31 -4.81 11.64
C GLY A 71 -0.59 -3.70 10.61
N LEU A 72 -0.81 -4.07 9.35
CA LEU A 72 -1.02 -3.15 8.24
C LEU A 72 -2.47 -2.65 8.14
N VAL A 73 -3.44 -3.36 8.73
CA VAL A 73 -4.86 -2.93 8.72
C VAL A 73 -5.01 -1.53 9.30
N SER A 74 -4.48 -1.28 10.50
CA SER A 74 -4.57 0.03 11.15
C SER A 74 -3.83 1.13 10.39
N LEU A 75 -2.74 0.78 9.67
CA LEU A 75 -2.05 1.71 8.80
C LEU A 75 -2.96 2.13 7.63
N LEU A 76 -3.59 1.16 6.96
CA LEU A 76 -4.48 1.40 5.83
C LEU A 76 -5.68 2.27 6.25
N GLU A 77 -6.31 1.95 7.39
CA GLU A 77 -7.40 2.74 7.94
C GLU A 77 -6.97 4.20 8.20
N GLN A 78 -5.83 4.40 8.87
CA GLN A 78 -5.33 5.72 9.19
C GLN A 78 -4.95 6.51 7.92
N GLU A 79 -4.12 5.94 7.06
CA GLU A 79 -3.54 6.67 5.94
C GLU A 79 -4.55 6.87 4.79
N ILE A 80 -5.37 5.88 4.51
CA ILE A 80 -6.28 5.91 3.36
C ILE A 80 -7.65 6.43 3.77
N LEU A 81 -8.25 5.86 4.82
CA LEU A 81 -9.63 6.21 5.19
C LEU A 81 -9.71 7.54 5.94
N GLN A 82 -8.78 7.82 6.85
CA GLN A 82 -8.78 9.05 7.65
C GLN A 82 -8.01 10.17 6.94
N ASN A 83 -6.75 9.94 6.59
CA ASN A 83 -5.87 10.96 5.99
C ASN A 83 -6.12 11.16 4.48
N LYS A 84 -6.98 10.35 3.86
CA LYS A 84 -7.36 10.44 2.44
C LYS A 84 -6.16 10.41 1.49
N LYS A 85 -5.10 9.69 1.85
CA LYS A 85 -3.95 9.50 0.98
C LYS A 85 -4.36 8.69 -0.25
N PRO A 86 -3.90 9.06 -1.46
CA PRO A 86 -4.12 8.28 -2.67
C PRO A 86 -3.73 6.81 -2.48
N TYR A 87 -4.60 5.91 -2.93
CA TYR A 87 -4.39 4.48 -2.86
C TYR A 87 -4.72 3.82 -4.20
N LEU A 88 -3.83 2.94 -4.65
CA LEU A 88 -4.05 2.08 -5.81
C LEU A 88 -3.92 0.61 -5.40
N GLY A 89 -5.06 -0.07 -5.31
CA GLY A 89 -5.11 -1.52 -5.14
C GLY A 89 -5.04 -2.22 -6.49
N ILE A 90 -4.11 -3.16 -6.66
CA ILE A 90 -3.97 -3.93 -7.91
C ILE A 90 -4.50 -5.35 -7.67
N CYS A 91 -5.48 -5.75 -8.50
CA CYS A 91 -6.17 -7.06 -8.42
C CYS A 91 -6.76 -7.26 -7.01
N LEU A 92 -6.28 -8.24 -6.23
CA LEU A 92 -6.80 -8.49 -4.88
C LEU A 92 -6.62 -7.28 -3.95
N GLY A 93 -5.62 -6.43 -4.19
CA GLY A 93 -5.39 -5.22 -3.41
C GLY A 93 -6.53 -4.21 -3.47
N MET A 94 -7.40 -4.27 -4.48
CA MET A 94 -8.62 -3.45 -4.54
C MET A 94 -9.70 -3.93 -3.57
N GLN A 95 -9.78 -5.25 -3.36
CA GLN A 95 -10.84 -5.86 -2.54
C GLN A 95 -10.63 -5.63 -1.04
N VAL A 96 -9.40 -5.40 -0.60
CA VAL A 96 -9.04 -5.21 0.81
C VAL A 96 -9.69 -3.97 1.46
N LEU A 97 -10.16 -3.01 0.65
CA LEU A 97 -10.95 -1.88 1.16
C LEU A 97 -12.46 -2.16 1.25
N CYS A 98 -12.91 -3.37 0.90
CA CYS A 98 -14.30 -3.78 1.04
C CYS A 98 -14.58 -4.28 2.45
N ASN A 99 -15.74 -3.94 3.01
CA ASN A 99 -16.15 -4.37 4.36
C ASN A 99 -16.36 -5.89 4.47
N GLU A 100 -16.58 -6.57 3.36
CA GLU A 100 -16.82 -8.01 3.29
C GLU A 100 -16.57 -8.57 1.89
N SER A 101 -16.17 -9.84 1.84
CA SER A 101 -16.00 -10.64 0.61
C SER A 101 -16.71 -11.98 0.77
N PHE A 102 -17.27 -12.48 -0.34
CA PHE A 102 -17.96 -13.79 -0.43
C PHE A 102 -17.14 -14.85 -1.18
N GLU A 103 -15.90 -14.51 -1.56
CA GLU A 103 -15.03 -15.40 -2.32
C GLU A 103 -14.61 -16.59 -1.45
N HIS A 104 -15.01 -17.81 -1.82
CA HIS A 104 -14.77 -19.05 -1.07
C HIS A 104 -15.37 -19.11 0.35
N GLY A 105 -16.30 -18.21 0.70
CA GLY A 105 -16.92 -18.13 2.03
C GLY A 105 -17.19 -16.68 2.43
N HIS A 106 -17.80 -16.45 3.60
CA HIS A 106 -17.99 -15.09 4.12
C HIS A 106 -16.76 -14.65 4.91
N HIS A 107 -16.14 -13.56 4.47
CA HIS A 107 -14.96 -12.97 5.09
C HIS A 107 -15.22 -11.49 5.37
N ARG A 108 -14.99 -11.05 6.60
CA ARG A 108 -15.01 -9.62 6.94
C ARG A 108 -13.67 -8.97 6.53
N GLY A 109 -13.77 -7.80 5.91
CA GLY A 109 -12.64 -6.90 5.65
C GLY A 109 -12.43 -5.93 6.80
#